data_AF-A0A447T6K2-F1
#
_entry.id   AF-A0A447T6K2-F1
#
_cell.length_a   1.000
_cell.length_b   1.000
_cell.length_c   1.000
_cell.angle_alpha   90.00
_cell.angle_beta   90.00
_cell.angle_gamma   90.00
#
_symmetry.space_group_name_H-M   'P 1'
#
loop_
_entity.id
_entity.type
_entity.pdbx_description
1 polymer ?
#
loop_
_entity_poly.entity_id
_entity_poly.type
_entity_poly.pdbx_seq_one_letter_code
_entity_poly.pdbx_strand_id
1 'polypeptide(L)'
;MLHDLSLEIPAGGFVGIVGHTGSGKSTLLSLLLRFYRPQQGEILVDGQPLDAIGDAAFRAGIGLVPQDPFLLAASARENIDMAAACRKTRSRKPPAPPACTN
;
A
#
# COMPACT_ATOMS: atom_id res chain seq x y z
N MET A 1 7.01 10.01 16.22
CA MET A 1 7.10 11.43 15.81
C MET A 1 7.65 11.47 14.40
N LEU A 2 6.92 12.06 13.46
CA LEU A 2 7.26 12.18 12.03
C LEU A 2 7.02 13.66 11.66
N HIS A 3 8.04 14.38 11.18
CA HIS A 3 7.93 15.84 10.93
C HIS A 3 8.52 16.18 9.55
N ASP A 4 7.78 16.94 8.74
CA ASP A 4 8.09 17.46 7.40
C ASP A 4 8.67 16.47 6.38
N LEU A 5 8.27 15.19 6.46
CA LEU A 5 8.61 14.20 5.45
C LEU A 5 7.84 14.47 4.15
N SER A 6 8.58 14.76 3.08
CA SER A 6 8.06 14.75 1.71
C SER A 6 8.63 13.54 0.97
N LEU A 7 7.75 12.66 0.48
CA LEU A 7 8.12 11.45 -0.25
C LEU A 7 7.15 11.24 -1.42
N GLU A 8 7.70 11.01 -2.59
CA GLU A 8 6.96 10.61 -3.78
C GLU A 8 7.42 9.21 -4.20
N ILE A 9 6.47 8.29 -4.36
CA ILE A 9 6.74 6.92 -4.81
C ILE A 9 6.05 6.74 -6.17
N PRO A 10 6.79 6.65 -7.28
CA PRO A 10 6.19 6.46 -8.59
C PRO A 10 5.58 5.06 -8.71
N ALA A 11 4.53 4.94 -9.54
CA ALA A 11 3.90 3.67 -9.82
C ALA A 11 4.92 2.66 -10.39
N GLY A 12 4.94 1.44 -9.83
CA GLY A 12 5.91 0.40 -10.18
C GLY A 12 7.31 0.57 -9.57
N GLY A 13 7.53 1.64 -8.79
CA GLY A 13 8.77 1.84 -8.05
C GLY A 13 8.95 0.85 -6.89
N PHE A 14 10.20 0.57 -6.55
CA PHE A 14 10.59 -0.17 -5.35
C PHE A 14 11.41 0.74 -4.45
N VAL A 15 10.89 1.05 -3.26
CA VAL A 15 11.50 2.01 -2.33
C VAL A 15 11.81 1.31 -1.00
N GLY A 16 13.07 1.41 -0.57
CA GLY A 16 13.51 0.96 0.74
C GLY A 16 13.56 2.13 1.73
N ILE A 17 12.97 1.96 2.92
CA ILE A 17 13.02 2.94 4.01
C ILE A 17 13.96 2.39 5.08
N VAL A 18 15.07 3.08 5.32
CA VAL A 18 16.12 2.67 6.28
C VAL A 18 16.32 3.72 7.38
N GLY A 19 16.76 3.29 8.55
CA GLY A 19 17.05 4.18 9.68
C GLY A 19 17.13 3.45 11.01
N HIS A 20 17.66 4.10 12.03
CA HIS A 20 17.80 3.57 13.39
C HIS A 20 16.45 3.16 14.02
N THR A 21 16.46 2.25 15.00
CA THR A 21 15.25 1.92 15.77
C THR A 21 14.65 3.19 16.39
N GLY A 22 13.33 3.35 16.30
CA GLY A 22 12.65 4.57 16.77
C GLY A 22 12.62 5.74 15.77
N SER A 23 13.26 5.64 14.60
CA SER A 23 13.27 6.70 13.57
C SER A 23 11.91 6.97 12.89
N GLY A 24 10.83 6.31 13.32
CA GLY A 24 9.49 6.51 12.76
C GLY A 24 9.12 5.65 11.55
N LYS A 25 9.94 4.65 11.16
CA LYS A 25 9.63 3.73 10.04
C LYS A 25 8.28 3.03 10.20
N SER A 26 8.04 2.44 11.37
CA SER A 26 6.77 1.79 11.68
C SER A 26 5.63 2.79 11.77
N THR A 27 5.90 4.02 12.23
CA THR A 27 4.91 5.11 12.23
C THR A 27 4.51 5.52 10.82
N LEU A 28 5.47 5.62 9.89
CA LEU A 28 5.21 5.90 8.47
C LEU A 28 4.36 4.79 7.85
N LEU A 29 4.69 3.51 8.10
CA LEU A 29 3.87 2.39 7.64
C LEU A 29 2.44 2.48 8.20
N SER A 30 2.27 2.80 9.48
CA SER A 30 0.92 2.95 10.06
C SER A 30 0.11 4.10 9.44
N LEU A 31 0.76 5.19 9.00
CA LEU A 31 0.09 6.27 8.27
C LEU A 31 -0.29 5.83 6.85
N LEU A 32 0.62 5.17 6.12
CA LEU A 32 0.36 4.65 4.77
C LEU A 32 -0.73 3.57 4.74
N LEU A 33 -0.84 2.78 5.82
CA LEU A 33 -1.88 1.77 6.00
C LEU A 33 -3.19 2.34 6.56
N ARG A 34 -3.27 3.66 6.78
CA ARG A 34 -4.43 4.35 7.34
C ARG A 34 -4.82 3.88 8.75
N PHE A 35 -3.88 3.34 9.52
CA PHE A 35 -4.10 3.06 10.94
C PHE A 35 -4.15 4.33 11.79
N TYR A 36 -3.51 5.40 11.31
CA TYR A 36 -3.61 6.74 11.87
C TYR A 36 -3.78 7.77 10.75
N ARG A 37 -4.31 8.94 11.10
CA ARG A 37 -4.34 10.09 10.20
C ARG A 37 -3.18 11.04 10.50
N PRO A 38 -2.58 11.67 9.48
CA PRO A 38 -1.59 12.71 9.70
C PRO A 38 -2.25 13.89 10.42
N GLN A 39 -1.53 14.49 11.37
CA GLN A 39 -2.00 15.70 12.06
C GLN A 39 -1.87 16.96 11.19
N GLN A 40 -0.90 16.95 10.27
CA GLN A 40 -0.60 18.01 9.31
C GLN A 40 -0.12 17.39 8.00
N GLY A 41 -0.35 18.09 6.89
CA GLY A 41 -0.06 17.60 5.54
C GLY A 41 -1.11 16.62 5.02
N GLU A 42 -0.80 15.98 3.90
CA GLU A 42 -1.69 15.02 3.25
C GLU A 42 -0.91 13.82 2.68
N ILE A 43 -1.60 12.70 2.51
CA ILE A 43 -1.09 11.51 1.84
C ILE A 43 -1.97 11.28 0.64
N LEU A 44 -1.37 11.18 -0.54
CA LEU A 44 -2.06 10.97 -1.80
C LEU A 44 -1.73 9.58 -2.36
N VAL A 45 -2.73 8.89 -2.88
CA VAL A 45 -2.56 7.65 -3.66
C VAL A 45 -3.20 7.90 -5.02
N ASP A 46 -2.42 7.77 -6.09
CA ASP A 46 -2.84 8.10 -7.46
C ASP A 46 -3.44 9.52 -7.59
N GLY A 47 -2.87 10.48 -6.83
CA GLY A 47 -3.32 11.87 -6.79
C GLY A 47 -4.62 12.13 -6.00
N GLN A 48 -5.21 11.10 -5.39
CA GLN A 48 -6.40 11.23 -4.54
C GLN A 48 -6.00 11.22 -3.06
N PRO A 49 -6.60 12.08 -2.22
CA PRO A 49 -6.40 12.02 -0.77
C PRO A 49 -6.72 10.62 -0.26
N LEU A 50 -5.81 10.07 0.54
CA LEU A 50 -5.92 8.73 1.14
C LEU A 50 -7.28 8.53 1.81
N ASP A 51 -7.79 9.59 2.44
CA ASP A 51 -9.05 9.55 3.16
C ASP A 51 -10.32 9.56 2.29
N ALA A 52 -10.20 9.98 1.03
CA ALA A 52 -11.29 9.98 0.05
C ALA A 52 -11.46 8.61 -0.64
N ILE A 53 -10.50 7.69 -0.48
CA ILE A 53 -10.55 6.35 -1.07
C ILE A 53 -11.43 5.45 -0.18
N GLY A 54 -12.41 4.80 -0.80
CA GLY A 54 -13.27 3.84 -0.11
C GLY A 54 -12.49 2.62 0.39
N ASP A 55 -12.85 2.11 1.57
CA ASP A 55 -12.10 1.05 2.27
C ASP A 55 -11.90 -0.22 1.43
N ALA A 56 -12.91 -0.63 0.65
CA ALA A 56 -12.83 -1.80 -0.20
C ALA A 56 -11.78 -1.61 -1.32
N ALA A 57 -11.75 -0.44 -1.95
CA ALA A 57 -10.78 -0.12 -3.00
C ALA A 57 -9.36 0.01 -2.43
N PHE A 58 -9.24 0.66 -1.26
CA PHE A 58 -7.97 0.81 -0.56
C PHE A 58 -7.35 -0.55 -0.19
N ARG A 59 -8.14 -1.44 0.45
CA ARG A 59 -7.69 -2.77 0.84
C ARG A 59 -7.38 -3.68 -0.36
N ALA A 60 -8.07 -3.51 -1.49
CA ALA A 60 -7.76 -4.22 -2.74
C ALA A 60 -6.46 -3.74 -3.42
N GLY A 61 -5.98 -2.55 -3.04
CA GLY A 61 -4.77 -1.94 -3.55
C GLY A 61 -3.50 -2.30 -2.78
N ILE A 62 -3.64 -2.77 -1.53
CA ILE A 62 -2.54 -2.87 -0.56
C ILE A 62 -2.33 -4.31 -0.11
N GLY A 63 -1.05 -4.70 -0.02
CA GLY A 63 -0.62 -5.89 0.69
C GLY A 63 0.33 -5.51 1.83
N LEU A 64 0.14 -6.12 3.00
CA LEU A 64 1.02 -5.96 4.15
C LEU A 64 1.63 -7.32 4.50
N VAL A 65 2.95 -7.35 4.64
CA VAL A 65 3.67 -8.48 5.24
C VAL A 65 4.20 -7.99 6.60
N PRO A 66 3.59 -8.43 7.71
CA PRO A 66 4.03 -8.02 9.04
C PRO A 66 5.40 -8.64 9.38
N GLN A 67 6.12 -8.00 10.31
CA GLN A 67 7.39 -8.52 10.82
C GLN A 67 7.19 -9.88 11.50
N ASP A 68 6.15 -10.01 12.32
CA ASP A 68 5.75 -11.26 12.97
C ASP A 68 4.35 -11.67 12.46
N PRO A 69 4.25 -12.62 11.52
CA PRO A 69 2.97 -13.02 10.94
C PRO A 69 2.17 -13.90 11.89
N PHE A 70 0.86 -13.66 11.95
CA PHE A 70 -0.09 -14.58 12.59
C PHE A 70 -0.50 -15.67 11.60
N LEU A 71 -0.34 -16.92 12.00
CA LEU A 71 -0.73 -18.09 11.21
C LEU A 71 -1.91 -18.79 11.88
N LEU A 72 -2.89 -19.16 11.07
CA LEU A 72 -3.97 -20.05 11.47
C LEU A 72 -3.42 -21.47 11.65
N ALA A 73 -4.02 -22.22 12.57
CA ALA A 73 -3.83 -23.67 12.71
C ALA A 73 -4.49 -24.42 11.54
N ALA A 74 -4.00 -24.15 10.34
CA ALA A 74 -4.49 -24.61 9.05
C ALA A 74 -3.29 -24.87 8.13
N SER A 75 -3.55 -25.40 6.94
CA SER A 75 -2.49 -25.61 5.96
C SER A 75 -1.88 -24.29 5.48
N ALA A 76 -0.67 -24.38 4.93
CA ALA A 76 0.00 -23.23 4.31
C ALA A 76 -0.85 -22.61 3.18
N ARG A 77 -1.54 -23.44 2.39
CA ARG A 77 -2.45 -22.99 1.32
C ARG A 77 -3.58 -22.15 1.88
N GLU A 78 -4.25 -22.61 2.93
CA GLU A 78 -5.38 -21.89 3.54
C GLU A 78 -4.95 -20.55 4.12
N ASN A 79 -3.76 -20.48 4.73
CA ASN A 79 -3.19 -19.22 5.21
C ASN A 79 -2.92 -18.22 4.07
N ILE A 80 -2.43 -18.69 2.90
CA ILE A 80 -2.19 -17.85 1.72
C ILE A 80 -3.49 -17.40 1.07
N ASP A 81 -4.45 -18.31 0.92
CA ASP A 81 -5.74 -18.03 0.28
C ASP A 81 -6.57 -17.01 1.09
N MET A 82 -6.47 -17.06 2.42
CA MET A 82 -7.05 -16.03 3.30
C MET A 82 -6.52 -14.63 2.96
N ALA A 83 -5.22 -14.48 2.73
CA ALA A 83 -4.63 -13.18 2.38
C ALA A 83 -4.96 -12.75 0.94
N ALA A 84 -5.21 -13.70 0.03
CA ALA A 84 -5.49 -13.45 -1.38
C ALA A 84 -6.97 -13.17 -1.72
N ALA A 85 -7.88 -13.27 -0.74
CA ALA A 85 -9.32 -13.17 -0.93
C ALA A 85 -9.80 -11.87 -1.65
N CYS A 86 -8.98 -10.82 -1.70
CA CYS A 86 -9.27 -9.57 -2.40
C CYS A 86 -8.86 -9.54 -3.90
N ARG A 87 -8.54 -10.68 -4.53
CA ARG A 87 -8.04 -10.75 -5.92
C ARG A 87 -9.11 -11.11 -6.97
N LYS A 88 -10.34 -10.58 -6.90
CA LYS A 88 -11.39 -10.95 -7.89
C LYS A 88 -11.68 -9.97 -9.03
N THR A 89 -11.13 -8.76 -9.09
CA THR A 89 -11.30 -7.91 -10.29
C THR A 89 -10.13 -6.94 -10.52
N ARG A 90 -9.08 -7.42 -11.19
CA ARG A 90 -8.33 -6.55 -12.13
C ARG A 90 -8.32 -7.24 -13.48
N SER A 91 -9.29 -6.87 -14.31
CA SER A 91 -9.13 -6.97 -15.75
C SER A 91 -7.84 -6.21 -16.06
N ARG A 92 -6.77 -6.92 -16.39
CA ARG A 92 -5.60 -6.31 -17.02
C ARG A 92 -6.08 -5.82 -18.39
N LYS A 93 -6.52 -4.57 -18.50
CA LYS A 93 -6.59 -3.92 -19.82
C LYS A 93 -5.13 -3.82 -20.29
N PRO A 94 -4.72 -4.48 -21.38
CA PRO A 94 -3.38 -4.33 -21.89
C PRO A 94 -3.13 -2.85 -22.24
N PRO A 95 -1.88 -2.36 -22.14
CA PRO A 95 -1.56 -1.00 -22.55
C PRO A 95 -2.01 -0.79 -24.00
N ALA A 96 -2.64 0.36 -24.26
CA ALA A 96 -3.03 0.73 -25.61
C ALA A 96 -1.79 0.70 -26.52
N PRO A 97 -1.89 0.16 -27.75
CA PRO A 97 -0.77 0.23 -28.68
C PRO A 97 -0.40 1.70 -28.92
N PRO A 98 0.88 2.02 -29.10
CA PRO A 98 1.29 3.39 -29.42
C PRO A 98 0.54 3.83 -30.67
N ALA A 99 -0.16 4.96 -30.57
CA ALA A 99 -0.80 5.58 -31.71
C ALA A 99 0.28 5.83 -32.77
N CYS A 100 0.15 5.19 -33.92
CA CYS A 100 0.97 5.50 -35.09
C CYS A 100 0.72 6.96 -35.46
N THR A 101 1.69 7.82 -35.22
CA THR A 101 1.76 9.16 -35.80
C THR A 101 2.39 9.03 -37.18
N ASN A 102 1.57 9.38 -38.20
CA ASN A 102 1.85 9.63 -39.63
C ASN A 102 2.99 8.88 -40.32
#